data_AF-A0A402BZA5-F1
#
_entry.id   AF-A0A402BZA5-F1
#
_cell.length_a   1.000
_cell.length_b   1.000
_cell.length_c   1.000
_cell.angle_alpha   90.00
_cell.angle_beta   90.00
_cell.angle_gamma   90.00
#
_symmetry.space_group_name_H-M   'P 1'
#
loop_
_entity.id
_entity.type
_entity.pdbx_description
1 polymer ?
#
loop_
_entity_poly.entity_id
_entity_poly.type
_entity_poly.pdbx_seq_one_letter_code
_entity_poly.pdbx_strand_id
1 'polypeptide(L)'
;MIRVGLIAAAVVAVLIAAAWVLQRKLIYYPDSTPVPPAGRLIAGAEDVTLTTSDGLELGAWYVPPAVGEPRMTVLVAAGNAGNRADRALLASDLAAAGFATLLFDYRGYGGNPGHPSEEGLALDVRAARRHLVDERRVPPERLLYFGESLGTVDLALRAP
;
A
#
# COMPACT_ATOMS: atom_id res chain seq x y z
N MET A 1 0.19 50.72 -13.05
CA MET A 1 -0.15 49.95 -11.83
C MET A 1 -1.08 48.77 -12.12
N ILE A 2 -2.22 48.96 -12.81
CA ILE A 2 -3.18 47.87 -13.13
C ILE A 2 -2.53 46.71 -13.92
N ARG A 3 -1.74 46.99 -14.97
CA ARG A 3 -1.05 45.95 -15.76
C ARG A 3 -0.07 45.11 -14.93
N VAL A 4 0.67 45.73 -14.03
CA VAL A 4 1.60 45.02 -13.13
C VAL A 4 0.83 44.13 -12.16
N GLY A 5 -0.29 44.61 -11.62
CA GLY A 5 -1.18 43.81 -10.77
C GLY A 5 -1.79 42.61 -11.50
N LEU A 6 -2.23 42.78 -12.76
CA LEU A 6 -2.76 41.68 -13.58
C LEU A 6 -1.69 40.63 -13.91
N ILE A 7 -0.47 41.06 -14.24
CA ILE A 7 0.65 40.14 -14.48
C ILE A 7 0.98 39.35 -13.22
N ALA A 8 1.07 40.02 -12.06
CA ALA A 8 1.35 39.35 -10.80
C ALA A 8 0.24 38.33 -10.44
N ALA A 9 -1.03 38.70 -10.60
CA ALA A 9 -2.16 37.79 -10.37
C ALA A 9 -2.12 36.58 -11.32
N ALA A 10 -1.82 36.79 -12.60
CA ALA A 10 -1.70 35.70 -13.57
C ALA A 10 -0.55 34.74 -13.20
N VAL A 11 0.61 35.26 -12.79
CA VAL A 11 1.75 34.44 -12.34
C VAL A 11 1.37 33.60 -11.11
N VAL A 12 0.74 34.21 -10.11
CA VAL A 12 0.29 33.48 -8.91
C VAL A 12 -0.71 32.37 -9.27
N ALA A 13 -1.68 32.66 -10.13
CA ALA A 13 -2.65 31.67 -10.57
C ALA A 13 -1.99 30.48 -11.31
N VAL A 14 -1.01 30.76 -12.17
CA VAL A 14 -0.24 29.72 -12.87
C VAL A 14 0.56 28.87 -11.89
N LEU A 15 1.21 29.49 -10.89
CA LEU A 15 1.97 28.77 -9.88
C LEU A 15 1.07 27.87 -9.00
N ILE A 16 -0.10 28.35 -8.60
CA ILE A 16 -1.09 27.56 -7.85
C ILE A 16 -1.59 26.38 -8.70
N ALA A 17 -1.93 26.62 -9.97
CA ALA A 17 -2.35 25.56 -10.88
C ALA A 17 -1.25 24.51 -11.10
N ALA A 18 0.00 24.95 -11.28
CA ALA A 18 1.14 24.05 -11.42
C ALA A 18 1.36 23.22 -10.14
N ALA A 19 1.33 23.85 -8.97
CA ALA A 19 1.43 23.16 -7.69
C ALA A 19 0.29 22.14 -7.51
N TRP A 20 -0.95 22.50 -7.85
CA TRP A 20 -2.10 21.61 -7.79
C TRP A 20 -1.97 20.39 -8.70
N VAL A 21 -1.41 20.56 -9.91
CA VAL A 21 -1.19 19.45 -10.85
C VAL A 21 -0.01 18.58 -10.42
N LEU A 22 1.06 19.18 -9.88
CA LEU A 22 2.30 18.49 -9.52
C LEU A 22 2.30 17.91 -8.11
N GLN A 23 1.38 18.33 -7.22
CA GLN A 23 1.37 17.92 -5.81
C GLN A 23 1.44 16.40 -5.64
N ARG A 24 0.75 15.62 -6.47
CA ARG A 24 0.76 14.15 -6.37
C ARG A 24 2.13 13.54 -6.65
N LYS A 25 2.91 14.13 -7.57
CA LYS A 25 4.28 13.72 -7.87
C LYS A 25 5.28 14.14 -6.79
N LEU A 26 4.90 15.09 -5.94
CA LEU A 26 5.70 15.52 -4.78
C LEU A 26 5.31 14.73 -3.52
N ILE A 27 4.06 14.24 -3.46
CA ILE A 27 3.55 13.47 -2.32
C ILE A 27 3.90 12.00 -2.46
N TYR A 28 3.78 11.40 -3.66
CA TYR A 28 3.98 9.96 -3.86
C TYR A 28 5.25 9.65 -4.63
N TYR A 29 6.03 8.69 -4.13
CA TYR A 29 7.28 8.23 -4.74
C TYR A 29 7.21 6.74 -5.08
N PRO A 30 6.37 6.34 -6.07
CA PRO A 30 6.21 4.95 -6.45
C PRO A 30 7.51 4.35 -6.96
N ASP A 31 7.96 3.28 -6.30
CA ASP A 31 8.90 2.36 -6.88
C ASP A 31 8.12 1.31 -7.68
N SER A 32 8.11 1.46 -9.00
CA SER A 32 7.41 0.56 -9.92
C SER A 32 8.27 -0.65 -10.35
N THR A 33 9.41 -0.87 -9.70
CA THR A 33 10.28 -2.00 -10.02
C THR A 33 9.51 -3.31 -9.85
N PRO A 34 9.54 -4.22 -10.84
CA PRO A 34 8.89 -5.52 -10.71
C PRO A 34 9.44 -6.29 -9.53
N VAL A 35 8.53 -6.76 -8.69
CA VAL A 35 8.87 -7.54 -7.50
C VAL A 35 9.00 -9.02 -7.89
N PRO A 36 10.02 -9.74 -7.41
CA PRO A 36 10.15 -11.19 -7.66
C PRO A 36 8.97 -11.98 -7.07
N PRO A 37 8.83 -13.28 -7.38
CA PRO A 37 7.88 -14.15 -6.68
C PRO A 37 8.18 -14.25 -5.18
N ALA A 38 7.14 -14.36 -4.35
CA ALA A 38 7.24 -14.37 -2.88
C ALA A 38 8.20 -15.45 -2.35
N GLY A 39 8.02 -16.68 -2.87
CA GLY A 39 8.81 -17.85 -2.50
C GLY A 39 10.31 -17.74 -2.77
N ARG A 40 10.73 -16.75 -3.58
CA ARG A 40 12.16 -16.48 -3.84
C ARG A 40 12.82 -15.75 -2.67
N LEU A 41 12.08 -14.91 -1.95
CA LEU A 41 12.61 -14.15 -0.80
C LEU A 41 12.24 -14.78 0.53
N ILE A 42 11.07 -15.42 0.63
CA ILE A 42 10.54 -15.97 1.87
C ILE A 42 10.02 -17.38 1.60
N ALA A 43 10.65 -18.38 2.23
CA ALA A 43 10.23 -19.76 2.08
C ALA A 43 8.78 -19.96 2.56
N GLY A 44 7.94 -20.60 1.73
CA GLY A 44 6.53 -20.85 2.05
C GLY A 44 5.61 -19.64 1.85
N ALA A 45 6.12 -18.48 1.43
CA ALA A 45 5.26 -17.35 1.05
C ALA A 45 4.57 -17.58 -0.29
N GLU A 46 3.34 -17.07 -0.38
CA GLU A 46 2.45 -17.21 -1.53
C GLU A 46 2.29 -15.86 -2.24
N ASP A 47 2.42 -15.84 -3.56
CA ASP A 47 1.96 -14.72 -4.36
C ASP A 47 0.43 -14.74 -4.44
N VAL A 48 -0.21 -13.62 -4.08
CA VAL A 48 -1.66 -13.45 -4.11
C VAL A 48 -2.03 -12.18 -4.87
N THR A 49 -3.27 -12.11 -5.32
CA THR A 49 -3.80 -10.94 -6.04
C THR A 49 -4.99 -10.37 -5.27
N LEU A 50 -4.98 -9.05 -5.12
CA LEU A 50 -6.03 -8.30 -4.44
C LEU A 50 -6.88 -7.56 -5.47
N THR A 51 -8.18 -7.82 -5.51
CA THR A 51 -9.11 -7.10 -6.38
C THR A 51 -9.71 -5.89 -5.66
N THR A 52 -9.40 -4.70 -6.13
CA THR A 52 -9.98 -3.45 -5.63
C THR A 52 -11.41 -3.27 -6.14
N SER A 53 -12.23 -2.48 -5.44
CA SER A 53 -13.62 -2.24 -5.86
C SER A 53 -13.75 -1.38 -7.12
N ASP A 54 -12.67 -0.70 -7.54
CA ASP A 54 -12.55 -0.02 -8.83
C ASP A 54 -11.90 -0.90 -9.92
N GLY A 55 -11.68 -2.19 -9.65
CA GLY A 55 -11.31 -3.20 -10.65
C GLY A 55 -9.82 -3.33 -10.96
N LEU A 56 -8.94 -2.82 -10.09
CA LEU A 56 -7.51 -3.08 -10.19
C LEU A 56 -7.16 -4.41 -9.52
N GLU A 57 -6.22 -5.12 -10.13
CA GLU A 57 -5.59 -6.32 -9.60
C GLU A 57 -4.21 -5.95 -9.07
N LEU A 58 -4.03 -6.04 -7.75
CA LEU A 58 -2.78 -5.66 -7.08
C LEU A 58 -2.05 -6.92 -6.62
N GLY A 59 -0.76 -7.00 -6.94
CA GLY A 59 0.13 -8.03 -6.41
C GLY A 59 0.40 -7.83 -4.91
N ALA A 60 0.33 -8.93 -4.18
CA ALA A 60 0.61 -9.00 -2.76
C ALA A 60 1.24 -10.36 -2.42
N TRP A 61 1.78 -10.48 -1.23
CA TRP A 61 2.33 -11.70 -0.67
C TRP A 61 1.59 -12.07 0.60
N TYR A 62 1.19 -13.33 0.70
CA TYR A 62 0.74 -13.93 1.95
C TYR A 62 1.87 -14.78 2.51
N VAL A 63 2.31 -14.44 3.72
CA VAL A 63 3.37 -15.15 4.43
C VAL A 63 2.74 -15.88 5.62
N PRO A 64 2.65 -17.23 5.60
CA PRO A 64 2.15 -17.99 6.73
C PRO A 64 3.12 -17.93 7.93
N PRO A 65 2.65 -18.26 9.15
CA PRO A 65 3.56 -18.39 10.29
C PRO A 65 4.53 -19.56 10.03
N ALA A 66 5.73 -19.48 10.62
CA ALA A 66 6.75 -20.51 10.43
C ALA A 66 6.31 -21.89 10.96
N VAL A 67 5.47 -21.93 11.99
CA VAL A 67 4.97 -23.17 12.61
C VAL A 67 3.52 -22.99 13.06
N GLY A 68 2.68 -23.98 12.74
CA GLY A 68 1.30 -24.07 13.23
C GLY A 68 0.35 -23.07 12.60
N GLU A 69 -0.79 -22.84 13.26
CA GLU A 69 -1.81 -21.89 12.82
C GLU A 69 -1.52 -20.48 13.35
N PRO A 70 -1.73 -19.41 12.54
CA PRO A 70 -1.33 -18.07 12.91
C PRO A 70 -2.20 -17.51 14.03
N ARG A 71 -1.64 -17.11 15.17
CA ARG A 71 -2.43 -16.53 16.27
C ARG A 71 -3.13 -15.23 15.88
N MET A 72 -2.42 -14.38 15.15
CA MET A 72 -2.93 -13.16 14.53
C MET A 72 -2.40 -13.06 13.10
N THR A 73 -3.09 -12.31 12.26
CA THR A 73 -2.62 -11.94 10.91
C THR A 73 -2.34 -10.44 10.87
N VAL A 74 -1.20 -10.04 10.32
CA VAL A 74 -0.80 -8.65 10.18
C VAL A 74 -1.01 -8.22 8.73
N LEU A 75 -1.81 -7.18 8.52
CA LEU A 75 -1.87 -6.46 7.24
C LEU A 75 -0.82 -5.35 7.29
N VAL A 76 0.19 -5.46 6.44
CA VAL A 76 1.29 -4.50 6.34
C VAL A 76 1.00 -3.53 5.20
N ALA A 77 0.74 -2.27 5.55
CA ALA A 77 0.55 -1.16 4.65
C ALA A 77 1.87 -0.37 4.54
N ALA A 78 2.54 -0.51 3.40
CA ALA A 78 3.89 0.01 3.19
C ALA A 78 3.97 1.56 3.23
N GLY A 79 5.19 2.06 3.37
CA GLY A 79 5.50 3.48 3.26
C GLY A 79 5.44 4.02 1.83
N ASN A 80 5.77 5.31 1.71
CA ASN A 80 5.64 6.08 0.48
C ASN A 80 6.68 5.75 -0.61
N ALA A 81 7.69 4.94 -0.27
CA ALA A 81 8.78 4.57 -1.14
C ALA A 81 9.12 3.08 -0.95
N GLY A 82 9.83 2.53 -1.94
CA GLY A 82 10.14 1.10 -2.00
C GLY A 82 8.93 0.26 -2.41
N ASN A 83 9.06 -1.04 -2.24
CA ASN A 83 8.03 -2.03 -2.56
C ASN A 83 8.05 -3.19 -1.56
N ARG A 84 7.17 -4.18 -1.73
CA ARG A 84 7.04 -5.32 -0.81
C ARG A 84 8.33 -6.15 -0.65
N ALA A 85 9.25 -6.16 -1.63
CA ALA A 85 10.55 -6.83 -1.44
C ALA A 85 11.36 -6.21 -0.28
N ASP A 86 11.28 -4.89 -0.09
CA ASP A 86 12.01 -4.18 0.98
C ASP A 86 11.50 -4.54 2.39
N ARG A 87 10.32 -5.16 2.48
CA ARG A 87 9.67 -5.56 3.74
C ARG A 87 9.66 -7.09 3.91
N ALA A 88 10.40 -7.81 3.07
CA ALA A 88 10.51 -9.26 3.18
C ALA A 88 11.10 -9.73 4.52
N LEU A 89 12.08 -8.98 5.06
CA LEU A 89 12.68 -9.26 6.37
C LEU A 89 11.65 -9.09 7.49
N LEU A 90 10.88 -7.99 7.48
CA LEU A 90 9.80 -7.76 8.44
C LEU A 90 8.77 -8.89 8.42
N ALA A 91 8.34 -9.31 7.22
CA ALA A 91 7.37 -10.40 7.10
C ALA A 91 7.93 -11.75 7.57
N SER A 92 9.23 -11.99 7.34
CA SER A 92 9.94 -13.19 7.84
C SER A 92 10.03 -13.21 9.37
N ASP A 93 10.34 -12.07 9.99
CA ASP A 93 10.41 -11.94 11.45
C ASP A 93 9.03 -12.11 12.11
N LEU A 94 7.98 -11.57 11.48
CA LEU A 94 6.59 -11.79 11.92
C LEU A 94 6.19 -13.26 11.81
N ALA A 95 6.55 -13.92 10.71
CA ALA A 95 6.31 -15.35 10.52
C ALA A 95 7.02 -16.20 11.58
N ALA A 96 8.27 -15.88 11.90
CA ALA A 96 9.04 -16.54 12.96
C ALA A 96 8.42 -16.31 14.36
N ALA A 97 7.79 -15.16 14.57
CA ALA A 97 7.05 -14.84 15.79
C ALA A 97 5.63 -15.47 15.84
N GLY A 98 5.22 -16.24 14.82
CA GLY A 98 3.94 -16.95 14.78
C GLY A 98 2.75 -16.15 14.24
N PHE A 99 3.03 -15.07 13.51
CA PHE A 99 2.03 -14.27 12.82
C PHE A 99 1.95 -14.65 11.35
N ALA A 100 0.75 -14.67 10.78
CA ALA A 100 0.61 -14.56 9.33
C ALA A 100 0.76 -13.11 8.91
N THR A 101 1.22 -12.84 7.70
CA THR A 101 1.39 -11.48 7.19
C THR A 101 0.85 -11.38 5.76
N LEU A 102 0.00 -10.38 5.50
CA LEU A 102 -0.30 -9.93 4.15
C LEU A 102 0.50 -8.66 3.88
N LEU A 103 1.38 -8.74 2.89
CA LEU A 103 2.22 -7.64 2.45
C LEU A 103 1.84 -7.26 1.02
N PHE A 104 1.35 -6.06 0.80
CA PHE A 104 0.90 -5.61 -0.51
C PHE A 104 1.55 -4.29 -0.90
N ASP A 105 1.59 -4.02 -2.21
CA ASP A 105 1.98 -2.73 -2.75
C ASP A 105 0.73 -1.96 -3.22
N TYR A 106 0.72 -0.65 -3.03
CA TYR A 106 -0.36 0.19 -3.55
C TYR A 106 -0.36 0.23 -5.08
N ARG A 107 -1.46 0.71 -5.67
CA ARG A 107 -1.53 1.06 -7.09
C ARG A 107 -0.35 1.96 -7.50
N GLY A 108 0.33 1.59 -8.59
CA GLY A 108 1.53 2.26 -9.07
C GLY A 108 2.85 1.83 -8.41
N TYR A 109 2.83 1.06 -7.32
CA TYR A 109 4.01 0.53 -6.62
C TYR A 109 4.22 -0.96 -6.95
N GLY A 110 5.46 -1.44 -6.90
CA GLY A 110 5.79 -2.87 -7.03
C GLY A 110 5.31 -3.54 -8.32
N GLY A 111 5.15 -2.76 -9.39
CA GLY A 111 4.60 -3.19 -10.69
C GLY A 111 3.07 -3.19 -10.77
N ASN A 112 2.35 -2.75 -9.74
CA ASN A 112 0.89 -2.72 -9.73
C ASN A 112 0.32 -1.64 -10.66
N PRO A 113 -0.82 -1.89 -11.32
CA PRO A 113 -1.47 -0.94 -12.21
C PRO A 113 -2.02 0.27 -11.44
N GLY A 114 -2.30 1.36 -12.17
CA GLY A 114 -2.92 2.56 -11.63
C GLY A 114 -1.92 3.64 -11.19
N HIS A 115 -2.46 4.70 -10.57
CA HIS A 115 -1.67 5.83 -10.09
C HIS A 115 -2.06 6.18 -8.65
N PRO A 116 -1.10 6.50 -7.77
CA PRO A 116 -1.38 6.77 -6.37
C PRO A 116 -2.21 8.04 -6.18
N SER A 117 -3.21 7.94 -5.32
CA SER A 117 -4.05 9.04 -4.82
C SER A 117 -4.66 8.60 -3.50
N GLU A 118 -4.96 9.53 -2.59
CA GLU A 118 -5.49 9.19 -1.26
C GLU A 118 -6.70 8.24 -1.32
N GLU A 119 -7.69 8.53 -2.17
CA GLU A 119 -8.86 7.67 -2.34
C GLU A 119 -8.49 6.29 -2.90
N GLY A 120 -7.55 6.26 -3.84
CA GLY A 120 -7.04 5.02 -4.43
C GLY A 120 -6.32 4.13 -3.42
N LEU A 121 -5.42 4.69 -2.61
CA LEU A 121 -4.70 3.93 -1.59
C LEU A 121 -5.68 3.31 -0.58
N ALA A 122 -6.72 4.07 -0.19
CA ALA A 122 -7.77 3.55 0.68
C ALA A 122 -8.57 2.39 0.06
N LEU A 123 -8.77 2.39 -1.26
CA LEU A 123 -9.38 1.26 -1.98
C LEU A 123 -8.47 0.02 -1.93
N ASP A 124 -7.15 0.22 -2.02
CA ASP A 124 -6.15 -0.84 -1.99
C ASP A 124 -6.09 -1.50 -0.60
N VAL A 125 -6.06 -0.73 0.50
CA VAL A 125 -6.14 -1.27 1.87
C VAL A 125 -7.45 -2.02 2.11
N ARG A 126 -8.58 -1.49 1.61
CA ARG A 126 -9.87 -2.20 1.71
C ARG A 126 -9.85 -3.52 0.94
N ALA A 127 -9.18 -3.59 -0.20
CA ALA A 127 -9.00 -4.83 -0.94
C ALA A 127 -8.15 -5.84 -0.16
N ALA A 128 -7.02 -5.39 0.40
CA ALA A 128 -6.16 -6.22 1.25
C ALA A 128 -6.92 -6.79 2.45
N ARG A 129 -7.71 -5.95 3.15
CA ARG A 129 -8.54 -6.39 4.27
C ARG A 129 -9.60 -7.41 3.84
N ARG A 130 -10.33 -7.13 2.74
CA ARG A 130 -11.35 -8.05 2.21
C ARG A 130 -10.76 -9.40 1.86
N HIS A 131 -9.59 -9.43 1.22
CA HIS A 131 -8.90 -10.68 0.92
C HIS A 131 -8.63 -11.51 2.19
N LEU A 132 -8.17 -10.86 3.27
CA LEU A 132 -7.95 -11.56 4.54
C LEU A 132 -9.24 -12.07 5.18
N VAL A 133 -10.28 -11.24 5.23
CA VAL A 133 -11.52 -11.59 5.96
C VAL A 133 -12.40 -12.54 5.15
N ASP A 134 -12.63 -12.25 3.88
CA ASP A 134 -13.65 -12.91 3.07
C ASP A 134 -13.09 -14.18 2.39
N GLU A 135 -11.87 -14.11 1.87
CA GLU A 135 -11.23 -15.22 1.13
C GLU A 135 -10.43 -16.12 2.06
N ARG A 136 -9.51 -15.54 2.87
CA ARG A 136 -8.67 -16.29 3.82
C ARG A 136 -9.39 -16.62 5.14
N ARG A 137 -10.61 -16.09 5.34
CA ARG A 137 -11.44 -16.35 6.53
C ARG A 137 -10.76 -15.99 7.86
N VAL A 138 -9.89 -14.98 7.85
CA VAL A 138 -9.28 -14.44 9.07
C VAL A 138 -10.36 -13.73 9.89
N PRO A 139 -10.61 -14.14 11.15
CA PRO A 139 -11.54 -13.44 12.01
C PRO A 139 -11.08 -11.98 12.21
N PRO A 140 -11.96 -10.97 12.10
CA PRO A 140 -11.58 -9.56 12.26
C PRO A 140 -10.85 -9.26 13.58
N GLU A 141 -11.22 -9.94 14.66
CA GLU A 141 -10.56 -9.83 15.98
C GLU A 141 -9.14 -10.39 16.03
N ARG A 142 -8.73 -11.13 14.98
CA ARG A 142 -7.37 -11.65 14.81
C ARG A 142 -6.57 -10.89 13.75
N LEU A 143 -7.10 -9.77 13.27
CA LEU A 143 -6.44 -8.92 12.29
C LEU A 143 -5.75 -7.74 12.99
N LEU A 144 -4.46 -7.58 12.73
CA LEU A 144 -3.64 -6.45 13.16
C LEU A 144 -3.27 -5.62 11.94
N TYR A 145 -3.16 -4.30 12.13
CA TYR A 145 -2.76 -3.37 11.10
C TYR A 145 -1.40 -2.78 11.44
N PHE A 146 -0.47 -2.87 10.50
CA PHE A 146 0.85 -2.27 10.60
C PHE A 146 1.04 -1.28 9.46
N GLY A 147 1.16 0.00 9.79
CA GLY A 147 1.40 1.06 8.81
C GLY A 147 2.78 1.65 8.97
N GLU A 148 3.44 1.92 7.85
CA GLU A 148 4.70 2.67 7.84
C GLU A 148 4.50 4.03 7.16
N SER A 149 4.83 5.13 7.84
CA SER A 149 4.79 6.49 7.27
C SER A 149 3.46 6.80 6.55
N LEU A 150 3.40 6.84 5.22
CA LEU A 150 2.15 7.02 4.47
C LEU A 150 1.09 5.95 4.81
N GLY A 151 1.52 4.71 5.04
CA GLY A 151 0.64 3.61 5.41
C GLY A 151 -0.04 3.78 6.78
N THR A 152 0.50 4.60 7.70
CA THR A 152 -0.20 4.87 8.97
C THR A 152 -1.42 5.77 8.76
N VAL A 153 -1.34 6.75 7.85
CA VAL A 153 -2.45 7.67 7.56
C VAL A 153 -3.61 6.90 6.94
N ASP A 154 -3.32 6.01 5.99
CA ASP A 154 -4.36 5.24 5.31
C ASP A 154 -5.06 4.26 6.25
N LEU A 155 -4.30 3.59 7.13
CA LEU A 155 -4.86 2.70 8.14
C LEU A 155 -5.64 3.44 9.23
N ALA A 156 -5.07 4.51 9.80
CA ALA A 156 -5.66 5.21 10.95
C ALA A 156 -6.98 5.91 10.64
N LEU A 157 -7.19 6.35 9.39
CA LEU A 157 -8.39 7.10 9.00
C LEU A 157 -9.51 6.19 8.47
N ARG A 158 -9.18 4.98 8.01
CA ARG A 158 -10.05 4.24 7.08
C ARG A 158 -10.01 2.72 7.25
N ALA A 159 -9.28 2.18 8.24
CA ALA A 159 -9.53 0.82 8.73
C ALA A 159 -10.94 0.78 9.37
N PRO A 160 -11.82 -0.13 8.94
CA PRO A 160 -13.18 -0.22 9.47
C PRO A 160 -13.23 -0.71 10.91
#